data_AF-A0A846DME8-F1
#
_entry.id   AF-A0A846DME8-F1
#
_cell.length_a   1.000
_cell.length_b   1.000
_cell.length_c   1.000
_cell.angle_alpha   90.00
_cell.angle_beta   90.00
_cell.angle_gamma   90.00
#
_symmetry.space_group_name_H-M   'P 1'
#
loop_
_entity.id
_entity.type
_entity.pdbx_description
1 polymer ?
#
loop_
_entity_poly.entity_id
_entity_poly.type
_entity_poly.pdbx_seq_one_letter_code
_entity_poly.pdbx_strand_id
1 'polypeptide(L)'
;PDDSTLKLYHRKQASVEVKPISESIDKVRLDSVTLPEKTPPGVPVPVTYKWSGSWKQLQSGLVLLSWHHDKDKIASESNSKSWLHDHGIGMGKLNSGALNPNQFSNSYQVIERTAMLPSLDVAVGNYQLSATYLNRETGETYPIAMPPVSLEIDPIATIPAAPELDLVTQLRTSAVGLSKGLEGLEPIFAQTARINQYDPVQDYLIQVEQALEYRLNKGLGIGTTQHRNWAYALTLSRVLQQDIKGAIAAIKQLIELDSENPYPYAYLAFIHLYDWNPTAAEKALKPAIELKPNLPEIQALRGITALMQGRFIKAWHNLSNLEIGS
;
A
#
# COMPACT_ATOMS: atom_id res chain seq x y z
N PRO A 1 -26.12 3.41 28.07
CA PRO A 1 -25.75 2.14 27.40
C PRO A 1 -26.86 1.80 26.39
N ASP A 2 -26.51 1.50 25.15
CA ASP A 2 -27.45 1.43 24.00
C ASP A 2 -28.07 0.05 23.76
N ASP A 3 -28.04 -0.85 24.77
CA ASP A 3 -28.55 -2.23 24.70
C ASP A 3 -28.06 -3.05 23.49
N SER A 4 -26.94 -2.64 22.88
CA SER A 4 -26.34 -3.39 21.79
C SER A 4 -25.58 -4.62 22.32
N THR A 5 -25.96 -5.81 21.85
CA THR A 5 -25.21 -7.04 22.14
C THR A 5 -23.92 -7.08 21.32
N LEU A 6 -22.78 -6.85 21.97
CA LEU A 6 -21.44 -7.08 21.40
C LEU A 6 -21.24 -8.58 21.17
N LYS A 7 -21.31 -9.04 19.92
CA LYS A 7 -20.97 -10.42 19.55
C LYS A 7 -19.47 -10.52 19.29
N LEU A 8 -18.72 -10.96 20.29
CA LEU A 8 -17.30 -11.30 20.17
C LEU A 8 -17.15 -12.66 19.45
N TYR A 9 -16.92 -12.62 18.14
CA TYR A 9 -16.57 -13.80 17.37
C TYR A 9 -15.07 -14.07 17.51
N HIS A 10 -14.71 -15.12 18.25
CA HIS A 10 -13.33 -15.57 18.30
C HIS A 10 -12.97 -16.23 16.96
N ARG A 11 -11.93 -15.74 16.28
CA ARG A 11 -11.42 -16.40 15.07
C ARG A 11 -10.89 -17.78 15.47
N LYS A 12 -11.43 -18.86 14.89
CA LYS A 12 -11.02 -20.24 15.21
C LYS A 12 -9.55 -20.53 14.88
N GLN A 13 -8.95 -19.75 13.98
CA GLN A 13 -7.57 -19.92 13.55
C GLN A 13 -6.88 -18.55 13.46
N ALA A 14 -5.70 -18.44 14.06
CA ALA A 14 -4.91 -17.21 14.03
C ALA A 14 -4.43 -16.90 12.61
N SER A 15 -4.38 -15.60 12.27
CA SER A 15 -3.81 -15.13 11.00
C SER A 15 -2.31 -15.34 10.93
N VAL A 16 -1.63 -15.39 12.08
CA VAL A 16 -0.19 -15.64 12.18
C VAL A 16 0.05 -16.68 13.29
N GLU A 17 0.83 -17.71 12.99
CA GLU A 17 1.39 -18.65 13.96
C GLU A 17 2.91 -18.65 13.86
N VAL A 18 3.59 -18.80 15.00
CA VAL A 18 5.05 -18.93 15.06
C VAL A 18 5.41 -20.21 15.79
N LYS A 19 6.32 -21.00 15.22
CA LYS A 19 6.80 -22.26 15.80
C LYS A 19 8.33 -22.29 15.82
N PRO A 20 8.99 -22.62 16.93
CA PRO A 20 10.43 -22.83 16.92
C PRO A 20 10.76 -24.07 16.08
N ILE A 21 11.91 -24.04 15.41
CA ILE A 21 12.44 -25.16 14.64
C ILE A 21 13.89 -25.42 15.02
N SER A 22 14.30 -26.69 14.98
CA SER A 22 15.66 -27.09 15.36
C SER A 22 16.70 -26.86 14.27
N GLU A 23 16.26 -26.72 13.02
CA GLU A 23 17.13 -26.42 11.88
C GLU A 23 17.65 -24.98 11.98
N SER A 24 18.95 -24.78 11.83
CA SER A 24 19.53 -23.43 11.77
C SER A 24 19.41 -22.87 10.36
N ILE A 25 18.66 -21.79 10.21
CA ILE A 25 18.36 -21.15 8.92
C ILE A 25 18.78 -19.68 8.97
N ASP A 26 19.90 -19.38 8.30
CA ASP A 26 20.50 -18.05 8.32
C ASP A 26 19.75 -17.03 7.43
N LYS A 27 19.23 -17.48 6.29
CA LYS A 27 18.45 -16.65 5.35
C LYS A 27 17.00 -17.09 5.30
N VAL A 28 16.09 -16.12 5.30
CA VAL A 28 14.66 -16.38 5.13
C VAL A 28 14.42 -17.18 3.85
N ARG A 29 13.65 -18.27 3.97
CA ARG A 29 13.16 -19.06 2.85
C ARG A 29 11.64 -19.23 2.91
N LEU A 30 11.03 -19.47 1.76
CA LEU A 30 9.63 -19.83 1.63
C LEU A 30 9.52 -21.37 1.58
N ASP A 31 9.04 -21.99 2.64
CA ASP A 31 8.93 -23.45 2.72
C ASP A 31 7.76 -23.98 1.87
N SER A 32 6.62 -23.27 1.89
CA SER A 32 5.43 -23.68 1.14
C SER A 32 4.45 -22.53 0.95
N VAL A 33 3.68 -22.59 -0.13
CA VAL A 33 2.51 -21.75 -0.37
C VAL A 33 1.30 -22.66 -0.54
N THR A 34 0.18 -22.34 0.11
CA THR A 34 -1.10 -23.04 -0.07
C THR A 34 -2.18 -22.05 -0.49
N LEU A 35 -2.82 -22.31 -1.61
CA LEU A 35 -3.83 -21.45 -2.23
C LEU A 35 -4.74 -22.31 -3.15
N PRO A 36 -5.89 -21.82 -3.63
CA PRO A 36 -6.71 -22.56 -4.57
C PRO A 36 -6.02 -22.70 -5.93
N GLU A 37 -6.34 -23.75 -6.69
CA GLU A 37 -5.74 -23.94 -8.04
C GLU A 37 -6.16 -22.84 -9.02
N LYS A 38 -7.38 -22.32 -8.85
CA LYS A 38 -7.95 -21.30 -9.73
C LYS A 38 -8.87 -20.32 -9.01
N THR A 39 -9.03 -19.13 -9.58
CA THR A 39 -9.89 -18.06 -9.05
C THR A 39 -10.35 -17.12 -10.17
N PRO A 40 -11.52 -16.47 -10.04
CA PRO A 40 -11.88 -15.33 -10.87
C PRO A 40 -10.94 -14.13 -10.65
N PRO A 41 -10.84 -13.20 -11.61
CA PRO A 41 -10.14 -11.92 -11.41
C PRO A 41 -10.90 -11.00 -10.44
N GLY A 42 -10.18 -10.07 -9.81
CA GLY A 42 -10.78 -9.00 -9.00
C GLY A 42 -11.38 -9.42 -7.65
N VAL A 43 -11.23 -10.69 -7.24
CA VAL A 43 -11.72 -11.18 -5.94
C VAL A 43 -10.56 -11.54 -4.99
N PRO A 44 -10.73 -11.40 -3.67
CA PRO A 44 -9.73 -11.86 -2.71
C PRO A 44 -9.46 -13.36 -2.84
N VAL A 45 -8.19 -13.75 -2.81
CA VAL A 45 -7.73 -15.14 -2.94
C VAL A 45 -7.06 -15.56 -1.63
N PRO A 46 -7.57 -16.58 -0.90
CA PRO A 46 -6.93 -17.05 0.31
C PRO A 46 -5.55 -17.63 -0.01
N VAL A 47 -4.55 -17.25 0.77
CA VAL A 47 -3.19 -17.76 0.65
C VAL A 47 -2.60 -17.99 2.03
N THR A 48 -1.88 -19.11 2.17
CA THR A 48 -1.07 -19.43 3.34
C THR A 48 0.39 -19.51 2.95
N TYR A 49 1.22 -18.68 3.57
CA TYR A 49 2.68 -18.74 3.44
C TYR A 49 3.29 -19.41 4.67
N LYS A 50 4.35 -20.19 4.47
CA LYS A 50 5.21 -20.68 5.54
C LYS A 50 6.63 -20.21 5.31
N TRP A 51 7.06 -19.25 6.11
CA TRP A 51 8.41 -18.70 6.09
C TRP A 51 9.25 -19.34 7.17
N SER A 52 10.52 -19.57 6.91
CA SER A 52 11.47 -20.00 7.94
C SER A 52 12.75 -19.18 7.89
N GLY A 53 13.32 -18.91 9.06
CA GLY A 53 14.56 -18.14 9.21
C GLY A 53 14.88 -17.84 10.67
N SER A 54 16.04 -17.22 10.92
CA SER A 54 16.36 -16.67 12.24
C SER A 54 15.34 -15.61 12.66
N TRP A 55 15.04 -15.51 13.96
CA TRP A 55 14.10 -14.52 14.48
C TRP A 55 14.43 -13.10 14.01
N LYS A 56 15.72 -12.74 14.06
CA LYS A 56 16.20 -11.42 13.60
C LYS A 56 15.81 -11.15 12.15
N GLN A 57 16.09 -12.08 11.24
CA GLN A 57 15.77 -11.91 9.81
C GLN A 57 14.26 -11.93 9.55
N LEU A 58 13.50 -12.76 10.26
CA LEU A 58 12.04 -12.78 10.14
C LEU A 58 11.43 -11.43 10.59
N GLN A 59 11.87 -10.91 11.73
CA GLN A 59 11.37 -9.64 12.26
C GLN A 59 11.72 -8.44 11.37
N SER A 60 12.96 -8.38 10.86
CA SER A 60 13.37 -7.30 9.95
C SER A 60 12.90 -7.51 8.51
N GLY A 61 12.23 -8.62 8.22
CA GLY A 61 11.91 -9.02 6.86
C GLY A 61 10.70 -8.30 6.28
N LEU A 62 10.88 -7.72 5.10
CA LEU A 62 9.83 -7.40 4.16
C LEU A 62 9.94 -8.35 2.98
N VAL A 63 8.85 -9.04 2.63
CA VAL A 63 8.79 -9.89 1.44
C VAL A 63 8.13 -9.11 0.31
N LEU A 64 8.85 -8.98 -0.80
CA LEU A 64 8.38 -8.35 -2.02
C LEU A 64 7.89 -9.45 -2.95
N LEU A 65 6.57 -9.65 -3.00
CA LEU A 65 5.93 -10.76 -3.70
C LEU A 65 5.28 -10.24 -4.97
N SER A 66 5.63 -10.83 -6.11
CA SER A 66 5.02 -10.52 -7.40
C SER A 66 4.50 -11.79 -8.06
N TRP A 67 3.26 -11.75 -8.55
CA TRP A 67 2.67 -12.81 -9.36
C TRP A 67 2.72 -12.42 -10.83
N HIS A 68 3.33 -13.25 -11.67
CA HIS A 68 3.53 -12.96 -13.09
C HIS A 68 2.92 -14.04 -13.95
N HIS A 69 2.33 -13.63 -15.07
CA HIS A 69 1.73 -14.54 -16.03
C HIS A 69 2.81 -15.42 -16.72
N ASP A 70 2.60 -16.73 -16.83
CA ASP A 70 3.59 -17.72 -17.30
C ASP A 70 4.18 -17.43 -18.69
N LYS A 71 3.43 -16.72 -19.54
CA LYS A 71 3.87 -16.36 -20.90
C LYS A 71 4.89 -15.23 -20.92
N ASP A 72 5.07 -14.50 -19.82
CA ASP A 72 6.01 -13.39 -19.72
C ASP A 72 7.35 -13.93 -19.18
N LYS A 73 8.20 -14.42 -20.10
CA LYS A 73 9.52 -15.02 -19.78
C LYS A 73 10.58 -14.01 -19.25
N ILE A 74 10.19 -12.76 -18.99
CA ILE A 74 11.06 -11.73 -18.47
C ILE A 74 10.27 -11.00 -17.38
N ALA A 75 10.89 -10.78 -16.22
CA ALA A 75 10.41 -9.91 -15.15
C ALA A 75 10.33 -8.42 -15.58
N SER A 76 10.07 -8.15 -16.86
CA SER A 76 9.60 -6.86 -17.32
C SER A 76 8.14 -6.79 -16.94
N GLU A 77 7.86 -6.20 -15.79
CA GLU A 77 6.53 -5.84 -15.28
C GLU A 77 5.85 -4.78 -16.19
N SER A 78 5.99 -4.88 -17.51
CA SER A 78 5.34 -4.00 -18.48
C SER A 78 4.01 -4.63 -18.95
N ASN A 79 2.95 -3.90 -18.64
CA ASN A 79 1.54 -4.09 -18.97
C ASN A 79 0.77 -5.08 -18.08
N SER A 80 -0.10 -4.52 -17.22
CA SER A 80 -1.42 -5.03 -16.77
C SER A 80 -1.59 -6.50 -16.37
N LYS A 81 -0.52 -7.25 -16.15
CA LYS A 81 -0.57 -8.72 -16.02
C LYS A 81 0.17 -9.24 -14.79
N SER A 82 0.29 -8.44 -13.74
CA SER A 82 0.84 -8.90 -12.46
C SER A 82 0.12 -8.23 -11.31
N TRP A 83 0.15 -8.87 -10.15
CA TRP A 83 -0.22 -8.23 -8.90
C TRP A 83 0.86 -8.47 -7.85
N LEU A 84 0.88 -7.59 -6.85
CA LEU A 84 1.83 -7.72 -5.74
C LEU A 84 1.10 -8.21 -4.49
N HIS A 85 1.88 -8.71 -3.55
CA HIS A 85 1.43 -9.02 -2.20
C HIS A 85 2.55 -8.76 -1.19
N ASP A 86 3.11 -7.54 -1.25
CA ASP A 86 4.22 -7.15 -0.38
C ASP A 86 3.74 -6.98 1.05
N HIS A 87 4.51 -7.48 2.02
CA HIS A 87 4.23 -7.31 3.44
C HIS A 87 5.42 -7.73 4.29
N GLY A 88 5.40 -7.34 5.57
CA GLY A 88 6.32 -7.80 6.58
C GLY A 88 6.02 -9.23 6.98
N ILE A 89 7.04 -10.03 7.27
CA ILE A 89 6.81 -11.39 7.77
C ILE A 89 6.09 -11.32 9.13
N GLY A 90 5.11 -12.21 9.34
CA GLY A 90 4.14 -12.13 10.43
C GLY A 90 3.24 -10.90 10.35
N MET A 91 3.02 -10.35 9.14
CA MET A 91 2.35 -9.07 8.89
C MET A 91 3.02 -7.88 9.59
N GLY A 92 4.33 -7.98 9.87
CA GLY A 92 5.08 -6.98 10.64
C GLY A 92 4.85 -7.05 12.16
N LYS A 93 4.17 -8.09 12.66
CA LYS A 93 3.77 -8.20 14.08
C LYS A 93 4.69 -9.10 14.91
N LEU A 94 5.85 -9.49 14.40
CA LEU A 94 6.82 -10.29 15.15
C LEU A 94 7.51 -9.42 16.21
N ASN A 95 7.20 -9.66 17.48
CA ASN A 95 7.73 -8.90 18.62
C ASN A 95 8.67 -9.74 19.49
N SER A 96 9.86 -9.20 19.76
CA SER A 96 10.90 -9.85 20.56
C SER A 96 10.65 -9.84 22.07
N GLY A 97 9.60 -9.18 22.55
CA GLY A 97 9.34 -8.99 23.99
C GLY A 97 9.16 -10.27 24.80
N ALA A 98 8.85 -11.39 24.15
CA ALA A 98 8.76 -12.71 24.79
C ALA A 98 10.03 -13.57 24.65
N LEU A 99 11.06 -13.07 23.96
CA LEU A 99 12.29 -13.80 23.66
C LEU A 99 13.49 -13.19 24.38
N ASN A 100 14.37 -14.06 24.88
CA ASN A 100 15.68 -13.65 25.37
C ASN A 100 16.61 -13.33 24.20
N PRO A 101 17.60 -12.42 24.36
CA PRO A 101 18.51 -12.04 23.27
C PRO A 101 19.27 -13.21 22.62
N ASN A 102 19.59 -14.25 23.39
CA ASN A 102 20.23 -15.47 22.88
C ASN A 102 19.31 -16.32 21.99
N GLN A 103 17.99 -16.06 21.98
CA GLN A 103 17.02 -16.73 21.12
C GLN A 103 16.83 -15.99 19.78
N PHE A 104 17.43 -14.81 19.59
CA PHE A 104 17.27 -14.06 18.34
C PHE A 104 17.97 -14.72 17.13
N SER A 105 19.00 -15.53 17.40
CA SER A 105 19.66 -16.38 16.41
C SER A 105 18.94 -17.70 16.17
N ASN A 106 17.97 -18.07 17.02
CA ASN A 106 17.22 -19.30 16.81
C ASN A 106 16.30 -19.15 15.61
N SER A 107 16.03 -20.27 14.96
CA SER A 107 15.17 -20.31 13.79
C SER A 107 13.73 -20.64 14.17
N TYR A 108 12.83 -20.01 13.42
CA TYR A 108 11.39 -20.15 13.59
C TYR A 108 10.73 -20.36 12.24
N GLN A 109 9.59 -21.03 12.25
CA GLN A 109 8.64 -21.04 11.16
C GLN A 109 7.51 -20.08 11.48
N VAL A 110 7.19 -19.19 10.55
CA VAL A 110 6.06 -18.26 10.58
C VAL A 110 5.04 -18.71 9.56
N ILE A 111 3.82 -18.96 10.01
CA ILE A 111 2.69 -19.37 9.16
C ILE A 111 1.72 -18.20 9.09
N GLU A 112 1.51 -17.67 7.90
CA GLU A 112 0.62 -16.54 7.64
C GLU A 112 -0.61 -17.00 6.88
N ARG A 113 -1.80 -16.57 7.29
CA ARG A 113 -3.07 -16.87 6.65
C ARG A 113 -3.80 -15.58 6.34
N THR A 114 -3.75 -15.20 5.07
CA THR A 114 -4.24 -13.91 4.57
C THR A 114 -4.92 -14.09 3.22
N ALA A 115 -5.28 -12.98 2.57
CA ALA A 115 -5.75 -12.97 1.20
C ALA A 115 -4.97 -11.95 0.38
N MET A 116 -4.63 -12.35 -0.85
CA MET A 116 -4.10 -11.46 -1.88
C MET A 116 -5.23 -11.00 -2.81
N LEU A 117 -4.97 -10.00 -3.65
CA LEU A 117 -5.95 -9.47 -4.60
C LEU A 117 -5.36 -9.32 -6.00
N PRO A 118 -5.65 -10.25 -6.93
CA PRO A 118 -5.48 -10.02 -8.37
C PRO A 118 -6.37 -8.86 -8.81
N SER A 119 -5.90 -8.04 -9.75
CA SER A 119 -6.71 -6.92 -10.26
C SER A 119 -7.91 -7.43 -11.07
N LEU A 120 -8.94 -6.60 -11.23
CA LEU A 120 -10.13 -6.97 -12.01
C LEU A 120 -9.82 -7.12 -13.51
N ASP A 121 -8.84 -6.37 -13.99
CA ASP A 121 -8.38 -6.32 -15.38
C ASP A 121 -7.20 -7.27 -15.68
N VAL A 122 -6.83 -8.13 -14.72
CA VAL A 122 -5.74 -9.10 -14.89
C VAL A 122 -6.08 -10.12 -15.98
N ALA A 123 -5.09 -10.49 -16.79
CA ALA A 123 -5.29 -11.43 -17.90
C ALA A 123 -5.64 -12.85 -17.39
N VAL A 124 -6.45 -13.55 -18.18
CA VAL A 124 -6.76 -14.98 -17.96
C VAL A 124 -5.52 -15.82 -18.25
N GLY A 125 -5.24 -16.81 -17.39
CA GLY A 125 -4.15 -17.75 -17.56
C GLY A 125 -3.44 -18.11 -16.26
N ASN A 126 -2.29 -18.79 -16.38
CA ASN A 126 -1.50 -19.26 -15.24
C ASN A 126 -0.48 -18.21 -14.79
N TYR A 127 -0.28 -18.14 -13.48
CA TYR A 127 0.59 -17.20 -12.81
C TYR A 127 1.56 -17.92 -11.88
N GLN A 128 2.85 -17.56 -11.97
CA GLN A 128 3.89 -17.97 -11.03
C GLN A 128 4.19 -16.87 -10.02
N LEU A 129 4.57 -17.28 -8.82
CA LEU A 129 5.08 -16.40 -7.76
C LEU A 129 6.59 -16.17 -7.91
N SER A 130 7.02 -14.93 -7.69
CA SER A 130 8.40 -14.56 -7.41
C SER A 130 8.48 -13.81 -6.08
N ALA A 131 9.63 -13.90 -5.41
CA ALA A 131 9.84 -13.20 -4.15
C ALA A 131 11.26 -12.67 -3.98
N THR A 132 11.36 -11.45 -3.44
CA THR A 132 12.61 -10.85 -2.97
C THR A 132 12.48 -10.51 -1.49
N TYR A 133 13.49 -10.86 -0.70
CA TYR A 133 13.62 -10.38 0.65
C TYR A 133 14.20 -8.95 0.64
N LEU A 134 13.66 -8.08 1.48
CA LEU A 134 14.18 -6.77 1.80
C LEU A 134 14.28 -6.63 3.32
N ASN A 135 15.46 -6.32 3.83
CA ASN A 135 15.65 -5.98 5.23
C ASN A 135 15.18 -4.53 5.47
N ARG A 136 14.17 -4.34 6.31
CA ARG A 136 13.58 -3.02 6.61
C ARG A 136 14.51 -2.05 7.35
N GLU A 137 15.56 -2.57 8.00
CA GLU A 137 16.51 -1.79 8.79
C GLU A 137 17.75 -1.43 7.98
N THR A 138 18.26 -2.37 7.18
CA THR A 138 19.55 -2.21 6.47
C THR A 138 19.39 -1.94 4.97
N GLY A 139 18.22 -2.19 4.39
CA GLY A 139 18.00 -2.14 2.95
C GLY A 139 18.64 -3.31 2.18
N GLU A 140 19.25 -4.29 2.86
CA GLU A 140 19.81 -5.48 2.20
C GLU A 140 18.71 -6.28 1.51
N THR A 141 19.00 -6.76 0.29
CA THR A 141 18.05 -7.57 -0.49
C THR A 141 18.68 -8.85 -1.02
N TYR A 142 17.88 -9.91 -1.11
CA TYR A 142 18.24 -11.13 -1.85
C TYR A 142 17.00 -11.84 -2.41
N PRO A 143 17.12 -12.56 -3.54
CA PRO A 143 16.02 -13.35 -4.08
C PRO A 143 15.73 -14.55 -3.16
N ILE A 144 14.45 -14.88 -3.00
CA ILE A 144 14.02 -16.08 -2.27
C ILE A 144 13.70 -17.18 -3.29
N ALA A 145 14.16 -18.40 -3.04
CA ALA A 145 13.84 -19.55 -3.89
C ALA A 145 12.35 -19.92 -3.73
N MET A 146 11.66 -20.15 -4.85
CA MET A 146 10.22 -20.40 -4.88
C MET A 146 9.90 -21.90 -4.92
N PRO A 147 8.95 -22.38 -4.09
CA PRO A 147 8.36 -23.70 -4.31
C PRO A 147 7.56 -23.69 -5.62
N PRO A 148 7.34 -24.86 -6.25
CA PRO A 148 6.50 -24.94 -7.44
C PRO A 148 5.06 -24.57 -7.05
N VAL A 149 4.61 -23.40 -7.48
CA VAL A 149 3.28 -22.86 -7.16
C VAL A 149 2.73 -22.10 -8.35
N SER A 150 1.49 -22.43 -8.73
CA SER A 150 0.78 -21.80 -9.84
C SER A 150 -0.64 -21.45 -9.42
N LEU A 151 -1.17 -20.34 -9.94
CA LEU A 151 -2.57 -19.94 -9.82
C LEU A 151 -3.13 -19.66 -11.21
N GLU A 152 -4.27 -20.28 -11.53
CA GLU A 152 -5.01 -19.96 -12.75
C GLU A 152 -6.05 -18.85 -12.49
N ILE A 153 -5.98 -17.77 -13.27
CA ILE A 153 -7.07 -16.80 -13.38
C ILE A 153 -8.08 -17.33 -14.40
N ASP A 154 -9.25 -17.72 -13.92
CA ASP A 154 -10.36 -18.30 -14.69
C ASP A 154 -11.67 -17.55 -14.36
N PRO A 155 -12.25 -16.79 -15.32
CA PRO A 155 -13.47 -16.00 -15.07
C PRO A 155 -14.70 -16.81 -14.65
N ILE A 156 -14.74 -18.11 -14.94
CA ILE A 156 -15.85 -19.00 -14.57
C ILE A 156 -15.54 -19.87 -13.35
N ALA A 157 -14.40 -19.66 -12.69
CA ALA A 157 -14.06 -20.38 -11.47
C ALA A 157 -14.98 -19.99 -10.30
N THR A 158 -15.13 -20.92 -9.35
CA THR A 158 -15.83 -20.64 -8.10
C THR A 158 -15.03 -19.63 -7.27
N ILE A 159 -15.68 -18.62 -6.72
CA ILE A 159 -15.04 -17.65 -5.82
C ILE A 159 -14.60 -18.37 -4.54
N PRO A 160 -13.31 -18.40 -4.20
CA PRO A 160 -12.83 -19.06 -3.00
C PRO A 160 -13.26 -18.26 -1.75
N ALA A 161 -13.54 -18.96 -0.65
CA ALA A 161 -13.74 -18.30 0.63
C ALA A 161 -12.41 -17.72 1.13
N ALA A 162 -12.32 -16.39 1.18
CA ALA A 162 -11.10 -15.69 1.57
C ALA A 162 -11.27 -14.98 2.92
N PRO A 163 -10.22 -14.91 3.75
CA PRO A 163 -10.18 -13.94 4.83
C PRO A 163 -10.09 -12.52 4.27
N GLU A 164 -10.14 -11.54 5.15
CA GLU A 164 -9.83 -10.16 4.80
C GLU A 164 -8.40 -10.03 4.22
N LEU A 165 -8.23 -9.10 3.28
CA LEU A 165 -6.93 -8.74 2.71
C LEU A 165 -5.96 -8.28 3.80
N ASP A 166 -4.66 -8.38 3.55
CA ASP A 166 -3.66 -7.75 4.41
C ASP A 166 -3.75 -6.20 4.33
N LEU A 167 -3.26 -5.52 5.37
CA LEU A 167 -3.40 -4.06 5.49
C LEU A 167 -2.61 -3.29 4.42
N VAL A 168 -1.49 -3.85 3.93
CA VAL A 168 -0.67 -3.26 2.87
C VAL A 168 -1.43 -3.28 1.54
N THR A 169 -2.04 -4.42 1.20
CA THR A 169 -2.90 -4.53 0.02
C THR A 169 -4.11 -3.62 0.11
N GLN A 170 -4.78 -3.54 1.27
CA GLN A 170 -5.91 -2.63 1.46
C GLN A 170 -5.54 -1.16 1.23
N LEU A 171 -4.44 -0.69 1.83
CA LEU A 171 -4.02 0.69 1.63
C LEU A 171 -3.69 0.97 0.17
N ARG A 172 -2.92 0.07 -0.46
CA ARG A 172 -2.48 0.22 -1.85
C ARG A 172 -3.65 0.26 -2.83
N THR A 173 -4.69 -0.54 -2.61
CA THR A 173 -5.87 -0.55 -3.50
C THR A 173 -6.73 0.70 -3.28
N SER A 174 -6.90 1.14 -2.03
CA SER A 174 -7.64 2.37 -1.72
C SER A 174 -6.93 3.63 -2.21
N ALA A 175 -5.59 3.67 -2.23
CA ALA A 175 -4.82 4.86 -2.56
C ALA A 175 -5.08 5.42 -3.97
N VAL A 176 -5.50 4.57 -4.92
CA VAL A 176 -5.88 5.00 -6.27
C VAL A 176 -7.07 5.99 -6.23
N GLY A 177 -7.87 5.97 -5.15
CA GLY A 177 -8.92 6.96 -4.90
C GLY A 177 -8.41 8.40 -4.87
N LEU A 178 -7.14 8.64 -4.51
CA LEU A 178 -6.56 9.98 -4.57
C LEU A 178 -6.67 10.62 -5.96
N SER A 179 -6.68 9.83 -7.03
CA SER A 179 -6.89 10.32 -8.40
C SER A 179 -8.26 10.94 -8.66
N LYS A 180 -9.22 10.81 -7.73
CA LYS A 180 -10.63 11.23 -7.87
C LYS A 180 -11.02 12.42 -6.98
N GLY A 181 -10.09 13.06 -6.28
CA GLY A 181 -10.41 14.20 -5.42
C GLY A 181 -11.23 13.78 -4.19
N LEU A 182 -12.17 14.64 -3.75
CA LEU A 182 -12.98 14.38 -2.55
C LEU A 182 -13.78 13.08 -2.62
N GLU A 183 -14.35 12.75 -3.79
CA GLU A 183 -15.12 11.51 -3.97
C GLU A 183 -14.28 10.26 -3.67
N GLY A 184 -12.98 10.32 -3.93
CA GLY A 184 -12.05 9.23 -3.64
C GLY A 184 -11.40 9.29 -2.26
N LEU A 185 -11.44 10.44 -1.58
CA LEU A 185 -10.88 10.60 -0.23
C LEU A 185 -11.76 9.97 0.85
N GLU A 186 -13.08 10.07 0.73
CA GLU A 186 -14.00 9.52 1.73
C GLU A 186 -13.80 8.00 1.95
N PRO A 187 -13.74 7.15 0.90
CA PRO A 187 -13.42 5.74 1.08
C PRO A 187 -12.03 5.49 1.68
N ILE A 188 -11.04 6.34 1.37
CA ILE A 188 -9.69 6.24 1.94
C ILE A 188 -9.72 6.50 3.45
N PHE A 189 -10.43 7.54 3.89
CA PHE A 189 -10.54 7.87 5.31
C PHE A 189 -11.34 6.82 6.09
N ALA A 190 -12.45 6.34 5.53
CA ALA A 190 -13.20 5.25 6.13
C ALA A 190 -12.34 3.99 6.30
N GLN A 191 -11.55 3.64 5.27
CA GLN A 191 -10.67 2.48 5.30
C GLN A 191 -9.53 2.66 6.31
N THR A 192 -8.84 3.80 6.30
CA THR A 192 -7.70 4.05 7.21
C THR A 192 -8.15 4.16 8.66
N ALA A 193 -9.30 4.80 8.94
CA ALA A 193 -9.89 4.84 10.27
C ALA A 193 -10.18 3.44 10.80
N ARG A 194 -10.71 2.55 9.94
CA ARG A 194 -10.95 1.14 10.29
C ARG A 194 -9.63 0.39 10.53
N ILE A 195 -8.65 0.53 9.65
CA ILE A 195 -7.34 -0.14 9.77
C ILE A 195 -6.63 0.26 11.07
N ASN A 196 -6.65 1.55 11.43
CA ASN A 196 -5.99 2.08 12.61
C ASN A 196 -6.58 1.56 13.93
N GLN A 197 -7.81 1.03 13.93
CA GLN A 197 -8.37 0.32 15.09
C GLN A 197 -7.73 -1.06 15.30
N TYR A 198 -7.21 -1.69 14.24
CA TYR A 198 -6.58 -3.01 14.28
C TYR A 198 -5.04 -2.97 14.35
N ASP A 199 -4.44 -1.88 13.88
CA ASP A 199 -3.00 -1.66 13.93
C ASP A 199 -2.68 -0.24 14.46
N PRO A 200 -2.65 -0.05 15.79
CA PRO A 200 -2.44 1.27 16.38
C PRO A 200 -1.01 1.81 16.16
N VAL A 201 -0.04 0.95 15.85
CA VAL A 201 1.34 1.38 15.54
C VAL A 201 1.53 1.71 14.06
N GLN A 202 0.56 1.37 13.22
CA GLN A 202 0.51 1.69 11.79
C GLN A 202 1.74 1.19 11.00
N ASP A 203 2.31 0.03 11.37
CA ASP A 203 3.49 -0.55 10.70
C ASP A 203 3.22 -0.80 9.21
N TYR A 204 1.96 -1.06 8.85
CA TYR A 204 1.55 -1.20 7.45
C TYR A 204 1.90 0.01 6.57
N LEU A 205 1.95 1.23 7.12
CA LEU A 205 2.36 2.43 6.38
C LEU A 205 3.84 2.37 5.99
N ILE A 206 4.68 1.96 6.95
CA ILE A 206 6.14 1.80 6.75
C ILE A 206 6.39 0.68 5.73
N GLN A 207 5.65 -0.44 5.84
CA GLN A 207 5.74 -1.54 4.89
C GLN A 207 5.40 -1.09 3.46
N VAL A 208 4.30 -0.35 3.27
CA VAL A 208 3.91 0.21 1.97
C VAL A 208 4.99 1.14 1.43
N GLU A 209 5.47 2.06 2.27
CA GLU A 209 6.52 3.00 1.87
C GLU A 209 7.77 2.29 1.37
N GLN A 210 8.35 1.41 2.18
CA GLN A 210 9.62 0.76 1.86
C GLN A 210 9.50 -0.18 0.66
N ALA A 211 8.40 -0.93 0.56
CA ALA A 211 8.16 -1.81 -0.58
C ALA A 211 8.04 -1.03 -1.89
N LEU A 212 7.21 0.02 -1.90
CA LEU A 212 6.94 0.78 -3.12
C LEU A 212 8.11 1.70 -3.49
N GLU A 213 8.82 2.28 -2.52
CA GLU A 213 10.05 3.02 -2.78
C GLU A 213 11.11 2.12 -3.41
N TYR A 214 11.30 0.90 -2.90
CA TYR A 214 12.20 -0.08 -3.52
C TYR A 214 11.80 -0.34 -4.98
N ARG A 215 10.51 -0.64 -5.23
CA ARG A 215 10.03 -0.98 -6.58
C ARG A 215 10.17 0.19 -7.56
N LEU A 216 9.75 1.38 -7.16
CA LEU A 216 9.82 2.59 -7.98
C LEU A 216 11.29 2.96 -8.28
N ASN A 217 12.19 2.89 -7.29
CA ASN A 217 13.62 3.18 -7.49
C ASN A 217 14.33 2.17 -8.39
N LYS A 218 13.84 0.92 -8.44
CA LYS A 218 14.33 -0.09 -9.38
C LYS A 218 13.75 0.05 -10.79
N GLY A 219 12.91 1.04 -11.02
CA GLY A 219 12.24 1.25 -12.30
C GLY A 219 11.23 0.15 -12.65
N LEU A 220 10.72 -0.54 -11.63
CA LEU A 220 9.73 -1.59 -11.83
C LEU A 220 8.39 -0.99 -12.23
N GLY A 221 7.71 -1.65 -13.18
CA GLY A 221 6.41 -1.21 -13.70
C GLY A 221 6.42 0.05 -14.57
N ILE A 222 7.57 0.64 -14.94
CA ILE A 222 7.62 1.89 -15.71
C ILE A 222 6.72 1.82 -16.95
N GLY A 223 5.92 2.88 -17.17
CA GLY A 223 4.99 3.00 -18.29
C GLY A 223 3.64 2.29 -18.09
N THR A 224 3.38 1.70 -16.92
CA THR A 224 2.11 1.02 -16.63
C THR A 224 1.21 1.83 -15.70
N THR A 225 -0.10 1.57 -15.76
CA THR A 225 -1.08 2.05 -14.77
C THR A 225 -0.69 1.62 -13.35
N GLN A 226 -0.09 0.44 -13.21
CA GLN A 226 0.32 -0.10 -11.92
C GLN A 226 1.40 0.75 -11.26
N HIS A 227 2.39 1.22 -12.02
CA HIS A 227 3.43 2.11 -11.52
C HIS A 227 2.88 3.46 -11.05
N ARG A 228 1.90 4.02 -11.76
CA ARG A 228 1.14 5.19 -11.27
C ARG A 228 0.40 4.89 -9.97
N ASN A 229 -0.29 3.74 -9.89
CA ASN A 229 -1.03 3.34 -8.68
C ASN A 229 -0.08 3.15 -7.48
N TRP A 230 1.15 2.67 -7.71
CA TRP A 230 2.17 2.59 -6.68
C TRP A 230 2.63 3.97 -6.20
N ALA A 231 2.80 4.93 -7.11
CA ALA A 231 3.13 6.31 -6.72
C ALA A 231 2.02 6.96 -5.89
N TYR A 232 0.74 6.67 -6.19
CA TYR A 232 -0.39 7.07 -5.34
C TYR A 232 -0.31 6.44 -3.94
N ALA A 233 -0.05 5.14 -3.84
CA ALA A 233 0.05 4.44 -2.57
C ALA A 233 1.25 4.89 -1.72
N LEU A 234 2.41 5.14 -2.34
CA LEU A 234 3.58 5.72 -1.67
C LEU A 234 3.29 7.15 -1.16
N THR A 235 2.60 7.96 -1.97
CA THR A 235 2.20 9.31 -1.54
C THR A 235 1.27 9.24 -0.33
N LEU A 236 0.24 8.38 -0.38
CA LEU A 236 -0.69 8.21 0.71
C LEU A 236 0.00 7.72 1.99
N SER A 237 0.89 6.73 1.90
CA SER A 237 1.56 6.20 3.09
C SER A 237 2.41 7.26 3.79
N ARG A 238 3.14 8.10 3.04
CA ARG A 238 3.96 9.18 3.60
C ARG A 238 3.12 10.33 4.18
N VAL A 239 1.99 10.67 3.54
CA VAL A 239 1.05 11.65 4.09
C VAL A 239 0.47 11.18 5.43
N LEU A 240 0.04 9.91 5.52
CA LEU A 240 -0.53 9.36 6.75
C LEU A 240 0.50 9.26 7.89
N GLN A 241 1.77 9.01 7.55
CA GLN A 241 2.89 9.05 8.50
C GLN A 241 3.29 10.48 8.92
N GLN A 242 2.69 11.51 8.31
CA GLN A 242 3.06 12.91 8.49
C GLN A 242 4.52 13.22 8.11
N ASP A 243 5.12 12.41 7.23
CA ASP A 243 6.43 12.69 6.66
C ASP A 243 6.29 13.75 5.56
N ILE A 244 6.35 15.02 5.96
CA ILE A 244 6.20 16.15 5.04
C ILE A 244 7.24 16.12 3.92
N LYS A 245 8.50 15.80 4.23
CA LYS A 245 9.58 15.82 3.23
C LYS A 245 9.41 14.69 2.22
N GLY A 246 9.18 13.48 2.71
CA GLY A 246 8.95 12.32 1.84
C GLY A 246 7.65 12.44 1.05
N ALA A 247 6.58 12.99 1.64
CA ALA A 247 5.31 13.21 0.95
C ALA A 247 5.46 14.21 -0.20
N ILE A 248 6.18 15.33 0.02
CA ILE A 248 6.52 16.28 -1.05
C ILE A 248 7.35 15.61 -2.16
N ALA A 249 8.29 14.75 -1.81
CA ALA A 249 9.09 14.04 -2.80
C ALA A 249 8.25 13.04 -3.62
N ALA A 250 7.44 12.21 -2.94
CA ALA A 250 6.59 11.22 -3.57
C ALA A 250 5.54 11.87 -4.48
N ILE A 251 4.91 12.97 -4.04
CA ILE A 251 3.87 13.61 -4.84
C ILE A 251 4.43 14.34 -6.07
N LYS A 252 5.67 14.83 -6.02
CA LYS A 252 6.34 15.38 -7.21
C LYS A 252 6.57 14.30 -8.27
N GLN A 253 7.02 13.12 -7.86
CA GLN A 253 7.13 11.97 -8.77
C GLN A 253 5.75 11.57 -9.31
N LEU A 254 4.72 11.57 -8.47
CA LEU A 254 3.35 11.28 -8.91
C LEU A 254 2.84 12.29 -9.95
N ILE A 255 3.14 13.58 -9.79
CA ILE A 255 2.80 14.63 -10.76
C ILE A 255 3.46 14.36 -12.13
N GLU A 256 4.69 13.86 -12.15
CA GLU A 256 5.34 13.48 -13.42
C GLU A 256 4.62 12.32 -14.12
N LEU A 257 3.99 11.42 -13.35
CA LEU A 257 3.27 10.25 -13.86
C LEU A 257 1.79 10.53 -14.21
N ASP A 258 1.20 11.57 -13.64
CA ASP A 258 -0.21 11.93 -13.79
C ASP A 258 -0.42 13.45 -13.90
N SER A 259 0.34 14.08 -14.80
CA SER A 259 0.44 15.54 -14.93
C SER A 259 -0.84 16.25 -15.39
N GLU A 260 -1.76 15.51 -16.02
CA GLU A 260 -3.06 16.00 -16.47
C GLU A 260 -4.13 15.95 -15.37
N ASN A 261 -3.84 15.27 -14.25
CA ASN A 261 -4.74 15.22 -13.12
C ASN A 261 -4.54 16.46 -12.23
N PRO A 262 -5.58 17.26 -11.96
CA PRO A 262 -5.45 18.45 -11.11
C PRO A 262 -5.23 18.11 -9.62
N TYR A 263 -5.63 16.92 -9.16
CA TYR A 263 -5.63 16.61 -7.72
C TYR A 263 -4.24 16.45 -7.09
N PRO A 264 -3.25 15.77 -7.70
CA PRO A 264 -1.88 15.72 -7.17
C PRO A 264 -1.29 17.11 -6.88
N TYR A 265 -1.57 18.11 -7.74
CA TYR A 265 -1.15 19.50 -7.50
C TYR A 265 -1.88 20.13 -6.30
N ALA A 266 -3.18 19.88 -6.17
CA ALA A 266 -3.99 20.35 -5.03
C ALA A 266 -3.51 19.73 -3.71
N TYR A 267 -3.19 18.44 -3.68
CA TYR A 267 -2.63 17.77 -2.53
C TYR A 267 -1.22 18.28 -2.18
N LEU A 268 -0.36 18.54 -3.16
CA LEU A 268 0.95 19.14 -2.92
C LEU A 268 0.80 20.51 -2.26
N ALA A 269 -0.16 21.31 -2.72
CA ALA A 269 -0.47 22.58 -2.09
C ALA A 269 -0.99 22.42 -0.66
N PHE A 270 -1.90 21.46 -0.42
CA PHE A 270 -2.38 21.14 0.91
C PHE A 270 -1.23 20.77 1.87
N ILE A 271 -0.30 19.92 1.44
CA ILE A 271 0.89 19.55 2.22
C ILE A 271 1.74 20.80 2.55
N HIS A 272 1.93 21.70 1.59
CA HIS A 272 2.64 22.97 1.84
C HIS A 272 1.89 23.91 2.80
N LEU A 273 0.57 23.96 2.77
CA LEU A 273 -0.22 24.74 3.72
C LEU A 273 -0.12 24.15 5.13
N TYR A 274 -0.16 22.82 5.25
CA TYR A 274 0.07 22.12 6.52
C TYR A 274 1.47 22.41 7.08
N ASP A 275 2.48 22.53 6.22
CA ASP A 275 3.86 22.93 6.55
C ASP A 275 4.05 24.46 6.68
N TRP A 276 2.96 25.23 6.79
CA TRP A 276 2.99 26.70 6.94
C TRP A 276 3.78 27.44 5.83
N ASN A 277 3.80 26.89 4.62
CA ASN A 277 4.47 27.46 3.46
C ASN A 277 3.47 27.85 2.36
N PRO A 278 2.67 28.91 2.56
CA PRO A 278 1.62 29.28 1.63
C PRO A 278 2.16 29.83 0.30
N THR A 279 3.42 30.29 0.26
CA THR A 279 4.06 30.69 -1.01
C THR A 279 4.36 29.48 -1.89
N ALA A 280 4.82 28.37 -1.31
CA ALA A 280 4.99 27.12 -2.04
C ALA A 280 3.64 26.52 -2.46
N ALA A 281 2.64 26.58 -1.59
CA ALA A 281 1.28 26.16 -1.91
C ALA A 281 0.70 26.90 -3.12
N GLU A 282 0.86 28.23 -3.18
CA GLU A 282 0.40 29.01 -4.35
C GLU A 282 1.07 28.56 -5.65
N LYS A 283 2.37 28.27 -5.62
CA LYS A 283 3.09 27.75 -6.79
C LYS A 283 2.57 26.38 -7.20
N ALA A 284 2.34 25.49 -6.23
CA ALA A 284 1.82 24.15 -6.47
C ALA A 284 0.38 24.16 -7.02
N LEU A 285 -0.47 25.13 -6.63
CA LEU A 285 -1.86 25.22 -7.11
C LEU A 285 -2.00 25.71 -8.55
N LYS A 286 -1.01 26.43 -9.10
CA LYS A 286 -1.15 27.05 -10.42
C LYS A 286 -1.58 26.06 -11.52
N PRO A 287 -0.92 24.90 -11.69
CA PRO A 287 -1.33 23.92 -12.70
C PRO A 287 -2.74 23.38 -12.45
N ALA A 288 -3.10 23.16 -11.18
CA ALA A 288 -4.44 22.67 -10.82
C ALA A 288 -5.54 23.65 -11.27
N ILE A 289 -5.31 24.96 -11.06
CA ILE A 289 -6.23 26.04 -11.45
C ILE A 289 -6.33 26.14 -12.98
N GLU A 290 -5.21 25.96 -13.69
CA GLU A 290 -5.19 25.97 -15.16
C GLU A 290 -5.96 24.77 -15.75
N LEU A 291 -5.81 23.59 -15.15
CA LEU A 291 -6.50 22.36 -15.58
C LEU A 291 -8.00 22.39 -15.28
N LYS A 292 -8.39 22.81 -14.07
CA LYS A 292 -9.79 22.84 -13.61
C LYS A 292 -10.06 24.09 -12.74
N PRO A 293 -10.32 25.25 -13.37
CA PRO A 293 -10.48 26.51 -12.64
C PRO A 293 -11.72 26.56 -11.75
N ASN A 294 -12.76 25.79 -12.05
CA ASN A 294 -14.04 25.87 -11.32
C ASN A 294 -14.21 24.78 -10.24
N LEU A 295 -13.15 24.02 -9.95
CA LEU A 295 -13.22 22.95 -8.95
C LEU A 295 -13.27 23.57 -7.53
N PRO A 296 -14.34 23.35 -6.75
CA PRO A 296 -14.55 24.01 -5.45
C PRO A 296 -13.35 23.88 -4.50
N GLU A 297 -12.74 22.71 -4.44
CA GLU A 297 -11.65 22.38 -3.53
C GLU A 297 -10.37 23.13 -3.88
N ILE A 298 -10.09 23.30 -5.17
CA ILE A 298 -8.95 24.09 -5.64
C ILE A 298 -9.16 25.57 -5.32
N GLN A 299 -10.38 26.09 -5.47
CA GLN A 299 -10.69 27.46 -5.09
C GLN A 299 -10.65 27.67 -3.57
N ALA A 300 -11.09 26.68 -2.79
CA ALA A 300 -10.96 26.69 -1.33
C ALA A 300 -9.48 26.76 -0.91
N LEU A 301 -8.63 25.87 -1.45
CA LEU A 301 -7.19 25.88 -1.21
C LEU A 301 -6.53 27.19 -1.64
N ARG A 302 -6.97 27.78 -2.77
CA ARG A 302 -6.49 29.09 -3.23
C ARG A 302 -6.89 30.22 -2.28
N GLY A 303 -8.11 30.18 -1.74
CA GLY A 303 -8.60 31.10 -0.71
C GLY A 303 -7.78 31.01 0.58
N ILE A 304 -7.59 29.79 1.10
CA ILE A 304 -6.77 29.51 2.29
C ILE A 304 -5.33 29.97 2.07
N THR A 305 -4.76 29.68 0.90
CA THR A 305 -3.41 30.13 0.52
C THR A 305 -3.30 31.65 0.53
N ALA A 306 -4.29 32.37 0.00
CA ALA A 306 -4.31 33.83 0.04
C ALA A 306 -4.41 34.35 1.48
N LEU A 307 -5.25 33.73 2.31
CA LEU A 307 -5.43 34.08 3.71
C LEU A 307 -4.14 33.94 4.51
N MET A 308 -3.46 32.80 4.39
CA MET A 308 -2.19 32.54 5.10
C MET A 308 -1.05 33.47 4.66
N GLN A 309 -1.13 34.07 3.47
CA GLN A 309 -0.21 35.12 3.03
C GLN A 309 -0.65 36.54 3.45
N GLY A 310 -1.72 36.70 4.22
CA GLY A 310 -2.25 38.00 4.63
C GLY A 310 -2.99 38.76 3.51
N ARG A 311 -3.38 38.08 2.42
CA ARG A 311 -4.08 38.69 1.27
C ARG A 311 -5.59 38.58 1.44
N PHE A 312 -6.14 39.22 2.47
CA PHE A 312 -7.53 39.08 2.91
C PHE A 312 -8.59 39.37 1.83
N ILE A 313 -8.41 40.41 1.01
CA ILE A 313 -9.36 40.73 -0.08
C ILE A 313 -9.43 39.60 -1.11
N LYS A 314 -8.27 39.04 -1.48
CA LYS A 314 -8.20 37.90 -2.41
C LYS A 314 -8.79 36.63 -1.78
N ALA A 315 -8.51 36.39 -0.50
CA ALA A 315 -9.07 35.27 0.24
C ALA A 315 -10.60 35.35 0.27
N TRP A 316 -11.15 36.52 0.63
CA TRP A 316 -12.58 36.79 0.63
C TRP A 316 -13.20 36.49 -0.74
N HIS A 317 -12.65 37.07 -1.82
CA HIS A 317 -13.17 36.85 -3.17
C HIS A 317 -13.15 35.37 -3.59
N ASN A 318 -12.08 34.64 -3.27
CA ASN A 318 -11.97 33.22 -3.65
C ASN A 318 -12.93 32.34 -2.84
N LEU A 319 -13.16 32.65 -1.57
CA LEU A 319 -14.01 31.86 -0.67
C LEU A 319 -15.50 32.20 -0.83
N SER A 320 -15.85 33.46 -1.06
CA SER A 320 -17.25 33.90 -1.23
C SER A 320 -17.92 33.26 -2.45
N ASN A 321 -17.14 32.91 -3.47
CA ASN A 321 -17.66 32.26 -4.67
C ASN A 321 -18.01 30.78 -4.46
N LEU A 322 -17.64 30.19 -3.31
CA LEU A 322 -17.97 28.80 -2.96
C LEU A 322 -19.35 28.67 -2.31
N GLU A 323 -19.78 29.67 -1.55
CA GLU A 323 -21.06 29.67 -0.80
C GLU A 323 -22.29 29.88 -1.69
N ILE A 324 -22.09 30.35 -2.94
CA ILE A 324 -23.20 30.63 -3.87
C ILE A 324 -23.59 29.36 -4.70
N GLY A 325 -22.84 28.26 -4.54
CA GLY A 325 -23.01 27.01 -5.30
C GLY A 325 -23.47 25.78 -4.52
N SER A 326 -23.75 25.92 -3.22
CA SER A 326 -24.31 24.86 -2.35
C SER A 326 -25.81 25.05 -2.14
#